data_AF-A0AAV2HJV9-F1
#
_entry.id   AF-A0AAV2HJV9-F1
#
_cell.length_a   1.000
_cell.length_b   1.000
_cell.length_c   1.000
_cell.angle_alpha   90.00
_cell.angle_beta   90.00
_cell.angle_gamma   90.00
#
_symmetry.space_group_name_H-M   'P 1'
#
loop_
_entity.id
_entity.type
_entity.pdbx_description
1 polymer ?
#
loop_
_entity_poly.entity_id
_entity_poly.type
_entity_poly.pdbx_seq_one_letter_code
_entity_poly.pdbx_strand_id
1 'polypeptide(L)'
;MEAQCHNPECMKNFEVCESSYKNCQFCHMVYCCWYCRKRDWKRHRKLACHGSRVSKACKEVVQFCAVDQGVLEFMSRMARRGYMSSGRGCVMMGFPDLAAAQEFIRRGLASLEMKPLYVTTKEMEVSKIHGRVLGKLVDACSRYEPEVDFVLNVGVGGDIVHYDYSLASHRSPIIQWCAYLKLRKVNSFRNNKQALGDSRENSRYGTTLILTGVPGVAGERDRRRTRGINFMNVQRKLRERGVTLRHQFPRVYAALVKYVSDGDRFPAEIIYPVDTIHKKLFMCVLM
;
A
#
# COMPACT_ATOMS: atom_id res chain seq x y z
N MET A 1 15.25 -25.09 24.51
CA MET A 1 13.93 -24.49 24.19
C MET A 1 13.24 -25.45 23.24
N GLU A 2 12.16 -26.10 23.68
CA GLU A 2 11.40 -27.03 22.84
C GLU A 2 10.47 -26.27 21.88
N ALA A 3 10.36 -26.74 20.64
CA ALA A 3 9.43 -26.21 19.65
C ALA A 3 8.69 -27.33 18.94
N GLN A 4 7.44 -27.05 18.56
CA GLN A 4 6.63 -27.95 17.75
C GLN A 4 6.84 -27.66 16.26
N CYS A 5 6.88 -28.71 15.43
CA CYS A 5 6.94 -28.56 13.98
C CYS A 5 5.70 -27.85 13.45
N HIS A 6 5.89 -26.82 12.61
CA HIS A 6 4.76 -26.09 12.02
C HIS A 6 3.99 -26.87 10.95
N ASN A 7 4.57 -27.95 10.40
CA ASN A 7 3.87 -28.82 9.46
C ASN A 7 2.73 -29.54 10.20
N PRO A 8 1.45 -29.34 9.84
CA PRO A 8 0.30 -29.86 10.59
C PRO A 8 0.22 -31.40 10.52
N GLU A 9 0.83 -32.00 9.51
CA GLU A 9 0.96 -33.46 9.38
C GLU A 9 2.09 -34.02 10.26
N CYS A 10 2.89 -33.15 10.89
CA CYS A 10 4.01 -33.53 11.74
C CYS A 10 3.75 -33.06 13.17
N MET A 11 3.40 -33.99 14.06
CA MET A 11 3.20 -33.69 15.49
C MET A 11 4.50 -33.76 16.32
N LYS A 12 5.66 -33.68 15.65
CA LYS A 12 6.96 -33.83 16.33
C LYS A 12 7.35 -32.54 17.06
N ASN A 13 7.63 -32.67 18.36
CA ASN A 13 8.37 -31.68 19.12
C ASN A 13 9.88 -31.94 18.98
N PHE A 14 10.67 -30.88 18.95
CA PHE A 14 12.13 -30.95 18.82
C PHE A 14 12.77 -29.80 19.59
N GLU A 15 14.01 -29.99 20.03
CA GLU A 15 14.76 -28.92 20.65
C GLU A 15 15.35 -27.97 19.60
N VAL A 16 15.19 -26.67 19.82
CA VAL A 16 15.74 -25.60 18.95
C VAL A 16 17.26 -25.44 19.12
N CYS A 17 17.90 -26.30 19.93
CA CYS A 17 19.36 -26.32 20.11
C CYS A 17 20.09 -27.29 19.16
N GLU A 18 19.39 -28.13 18.39
CA GLU A 18 20.03 -28.98 17.39
C GLU A 18 20.15 -28.27 16.03
N SER A 19 21.30 -28.35 15.38
CA SER A 19 21.58 -27.85 14.02
C SER A 19 20.68 -28.46 12.91
N SER A 20 19.72 -29.32 13.27
CA SER A 20 18.88 -30.11 12.39
C SER A 20 17.59 -29.40 11.96
N TYR A 21 17.05 -28.47 12.77
CA TYR A 21 15.78 -27.80 12.45
C TYR A 21 15.92 -26.81 11.28
N LYS A 22 14.79 -26.47 10.66
CA LYS A 22 14.70 -25.52 9.54
C LYS A 22 13.71 -24.41 9.87
N ASN A 23 14.14 -23.16 9.76
CA ASN A 23 13.28 -22.00 9.85
C ASN A 23 12.82 -21.53 8.46
N CYS A 24 11.74 -20.75 8.44
CA CYS A 24 11.40 -19.97 7.25
C CYS A 24 12.33 -18.76 7.13
N GLN A 25 12.78 -18.45 5.92
CA GLN A 25 13.64 -17.28 5.66
C GLN A 25 12.89 -15.93 5.71
N PHE A 26 11.55 -15.98 5.81
CA PHE A 26 10.71 -14.79 5.79
C PHE A 26 9.99 -14.55 7.12
N CYS A 27 9.75 -15.58 7.92
CA CYS A 27 9.04 -15.48 9.20
C CYS A 27 9.63 -16.42 10.25
N HIS A 28 9.09 -16.38 11.47
CA HIS A 28 9.63 -17.10 12.62
C HIS A 28 9.19 -18.58 12.72
N MET A 29 8.46 -19.11 11.73
CA MET A 29 7.99 -20.50 11.78
C MET A 29 9.16 -21.48 11.63
N VAL A 30 9.12 -22.55 12.43
CA VAL A 30 10.15 -23.59 12.52
C VAL A 30 9.61 -24.97 12.16
N TYR A 31 10.48 -25.80 11.61
CA TYR A 31 10.19 -27.16 11.14
C TYR A 31 11.28 -28.10 11.64
N CYS A 32 10.90 -29.32 12.02
CA CYS A 32 11.87 -30.32 12.49
C CYS A 32 12.88 -30.73 11.40
N CYS A 33 12.51 -30.61 10.12
CA CYS A 33 13.37 -30.94 9.00
C CYS A 33 12.95 -30.22 7.70
N TRP A 34 13.82 -30.30 6.68
CA TRP A 34 13.55 -29.70 5.37
C TRP A 34 12.33 -30.32 4.66
N TYR A 35 12.10 -31.63 4.81
CA TYR A 35 10.98 -32.32 4.18
C TYR A 35 9.64 -31.79 4.70
N CYS A 36 9.50 -31.60 6.02
CA CYS A 36 8.31 -31.00 6.63
C CYS A 36 8.08 -29.55 6.14
N ARG A 37 9.15 -28.75 6.05
CA ARG A 37 9.07 -27.40 5.47
C ARG A 37 8.60 -27.44 4.01
N LYS A 38 9.13 -28.36 3.19
CA LYS A 38 8.78 -28.47 1.77
C LYS A 38 7.32 -28.90 1.58
N ARG A 39 6.81 -29.86 2.36
CA ARG A 39 5.41 -30.29 2.33
C ARG A 39 4.44 -29.16 2.68
N ASP A 40 4.69 -28.48 3.80
CA ASP A 40 3.83 -27.39 4.27
C ASP A 40 3.98 -26.10 3.45
N TRP A 41 5.06 -25.95 2.65
CA TRP A 41 5.40 -24.70 1.96
C TRP A 41 4.25 -24.08 1.18
N LYS A 42 3.47 -24.88 0.42
CA LYS A 42 2.35 -24.36 -0.38
C LYS A 42 1.29 -23.67 0.49
N ARG A 43 0.97 -24.26 1.65
CA ARG A 43 0.00 -23.74 2.63
C ARG A 43 0.60 -22.58 3.41
N HIS A 44 1.79 -22.78 3.97
CA HIS A 44 2.53 -21.78 4.73
C HIS A 44 2.75 -20.48 3.96
N ARG A 45 3.22 -20.56 2.70
CA ARG A 45 3.50 -19.41 1.84
C ARG A 45 2.28 -18.52 1.66
N LYS A 46 1.09 -19.11 1.53
CA LYS A 46 -0.18 -18.42 1.28
C LYS A 46 -0.80 -17.86 2.56
N LEU A 47 -0.80 -18.62 3.65
CA LEU A 47 -1.56 -18.26 4.85
C LEU A 47 -0.70 -17.58 5.93
N ALA A 48 0.38 -18.22 6.36
CA ALA A 48 1.18 -17.77 7.50
C ALA A 48 2.32 -16.81 7.12
N CYS A 49 2.92 -17.02 5.95
CA CYS A 49 4.12 -16.32 5.52
C CYS A 49 3.84 -15.05 4.69
N HIS A 50 2.62 -14.91 4.16
CA HIS A 50 2.27 -13.85 3.22
C HIS A 50 2.64 -12.48 3.77
N GLY A 51 2.20 -12.15 5.00
CA GLY A 51 2.46 -10.84 5.57
C GLY A 51 3.95 -10.51 5.74
N SER A 52 4.76 -11.48 6.15
CA SER A 52 6.20 -11.28 6.32
C SER A 52 6.92 -11.16 4.97
N ARG A 53 6.49 -11.91 3.94
CA ARG A 53 7.01 -11.79 2.57
C ARG A 53 6.72 -10.41 1.99
N VAL A 54 5.49 -9.92 2.16
CA VAL A 54 5.10 -8.58 1.70
C VAL A 54 5.89 -7.50 2.45
N SER A 55 6.01 -7.60 3.77
CA SER A 55 6.82 -6.64 4.54
C SER A 55 8.29 -6.62 4.11
N LYS A 56 8.87 -7.79 3.81
CA LYS A 56 10.24 -7.88 3.25
C LYS A 56 10.32 -7.19 1.89
N ALA A 57 9.38 -7.47 0.98
CA ALA A 57 9.34 -6.82 -0.33
C ALA A 57 9.23 -5.29 -0.23
N CYS A 58 8.38 -4.75 0.65
CA CYS A 58 8.30 -3.29 0.84
C CYS A 58 9.65 -2.70 1.28
N LYS A 59 10.41 -3.39 2.16
CA LYS A 59 11.74 -2.95 2.59
C LYS A 59 12.76 -3.02 1.44
N GLU A 60 12.73 -4.09 0.66
CA GLU A 60 13.61 -4.26 -0.50
C GLU A 60 13.35 -3.17 -1.56
N VAL A 61 12.09 -2.81 -1.81
CA VAL A 61 11.73 -1.67 -2.67
C VAL A 61 12.30 -0.37 -2.13
N VAL A 62 12.15 -0.10 -0.83
CA VAL A 62 12.71 1.10 -0.20
C VAL A 62 14.24 1.16 -0.34
N GLN A 63 14.92 0.04 -0.10
CA GLN A 63 16.37 -0.07 -0.26
C GLN A 63 16.78 0.17 -1.71
N PHE A 64 16.06 -0.43 -2.65
CA PHE A 64 16.31 -0.22 -4.08
C PHE A 64 16.12 1.25 -4.47
N CYS A 65 15.05 1.91 -4.02
CA CYS A 65 14.84 3.34 -4.25
C CYS A 65 15.95 4.23 -3.65
N ALA A 66 16.64 3.77 -2.60
CA ALA A 66 17.74 4.51 -1.98
C ALA A 66 19.09 4.30 -2.69
N VAL A 67 19.28 3.16 -3.38
CA VAL A 67 20.55 2.78 -4.02
C VAL A 67 20.55 3.06 -5.52
N ASP A 68 19.42 2.82 -6.21
CA ASP A 68 19.32 3.09 -7.64
C ASP A 68 19.29 4.59 -7.92
N GLN A 69 20.25 5.03 -8.72
CA GLN A 69 20.49 6.44 -8.98
C GLN A 69 19.35 7.13 -9.74
N GLY A 70 18.76 6.43 -10.72
CA GLY A 70 17.71 6.99 -11.57
C GLY A 70 16.37 7.06 -10.83
N VAL A 71 16.04 6.01 -10.09
CA VAL A 71 14.86 5.96 -9.21
C VAL A 71 14.97 7.02 -8.12
N LEU A 72 16.11 7.11 -7.43
CA LEU A 72 16.30 8.10 -6.37
C LEU A 72 16.18 9.53 -6.90
N GLU A 73 16.72 9.81 -8.08
CA GLU A 73 16.58 11.11 -8.74
C GLU A 73 15.12 11.43 -9.07
N PHE A 74 14.39 10.48 -9.67
CA PHE A 74 12.98 10.62 -9.97
C PHE A 74 12.15 10.92 -8.71
N MET A 75 12.35 10.16 -7.64
CA MET A 75 11.65 10.35 -6.37
C MET A 75 12.03 11.67 -5.70
N SER A 76 13.32 12.03 -5.70
CA SER A 76 13.81 13.30 -5.16
C SER A 76 13.20 14.51 -5.88
N ARG A 77 13.04 14.43 -7.21
CA ARG A 77 12.39 15.47 -8.02
C ARG A 77 10.89 15.56 -7.72
N MET A 78 10.23 14.43 -7.49
CA MET A 78 8.82 14.41 -7.11
C MET A 78 8.62 15.02 -5.72
N ALA A 79 9.42 14.60 -4.74
CA ALA A 79 9.38 15.10 -3.37
C ALA A 79 9.61 16.62 -3.31
N ARG A 80 10.65 17.13 -3.99
CA ARG A 80 10.92 18.57 -4.02
C ARG A 80 9.81 19.37 -4.66
N ARG A 81 9.33 18.95 -5.84
CA ARG A 81 8.22 19.65 -6.52
C ARG A 81 6.96 19.66 -5.65
N GLY A 82 6.59 18.51 -5.08
CA GLY A 82 5.43 18.40 -4.21
C GLY A 82 5.55 19.25 -2.95
N TYR A 83 6.74 19.27 -2.34
CA TYR A 83 7.02 20.13 -1.19
C TYR A 83 6.90 21.62 -1.53
N MET A 84 7.54 22.06 -2.62
CA MET A 84 7.50 23.46 -3.06
C MET A 84 6.09 23.91 -3.45
N SER A 85 5.29 23.05 -4.08
CA SER A 85 3.95 23.40 -4.54
C SER A 85 2.89 23.36 -3.44
N SER A 86 3.04 22.45 -2.47
CA SER A 86 1.92 22.03 -1.63
C SER A 86 2.29 21.82 -0.15
N GLY A 87 3.56 22.02 0.21
CA GLY A 87 4.06 21.88 1.58
C GLY A 87 4.42 20.44 1.95
N ARG A 88 4.60 20.19 3.25
CA ARG A 88 5.07 18.89 3.79
C ARG A 88 4.20 17.72 3.33
N GLY A 89 4.84 16.57 3.10
CA GLY A 89 4.18 15.38 2.58
C GLY A 89 5.14 14.22 2.37
N CYS A 90 4.67 13.19 1.67
CA CYS A 90 5.45 12.01 1.32
C CYS A 90 5.24 11.58 -0.13
N VAL A 91 6.22 10.89 -0.68
CA VAL A 91 6.06 10.15 -1.93
C VAL A 91 5.47 8.78 -1.60
N MET A 92 4.37 8.41 -2.27
CA MET A 92 3.69 7.12 -2.12
C MET A 92 3.91 6.27 -3.37
N MET A 93 4.30 5.02 -3.16
CA MET A 93 4.37 3.97 -4.17
C MET A 93 3.44 2.83 -3.80
N GLY A 94 2.61 2.42 -4.74
CA GLY A 94 1.71 1.28 -4.59
C GLY A 94 2.05 0.20 -5.60
N PHE A 95 2.09 -1.04 -5.13
CA PHE A 95 2.20 -2.23 -5.96
C PHE A 95 0.96 -3.10 -5.78
N PRO A 96 0.40 -3.67 -6.85
CA PRO A 96 -0.78 -4.53 -6.76
C PRO A 96 -0.51 -5.82 -6.00
N ASP A 97 0.67 -6.40 -6.17
CA ASP A 97 1.07 -7.67 -5.58
C ASP A 97 2.59 -7.76 -5.40
N LEU A 98 3.05 -8.89 -4.86
CA LEU A 98 4.46 -9.18 -4.65
C LEU A 98 5.25 -9.26 -5.97
N ALA A 99 4.64 -9.74 -7.05
CA ALA A 99 5.33 -9.92 -8.32
C ALA A 99 5.65 -8.57 -8.97
N ALA A 100 4.70 -7.63 -8.94
CA ALA A 100 4.91 -6.27 -9.41
C ALA A 100 6.00 -5.53 -8.60
N ALA A 101 6.02 -5.71 -7.28
CA ALA A 101 7.08 -5.15 -6.43
C ALA A 101 8.47 -5.73 -6.77
N GLN A 102 8.55 -7.03 -7.03
CA GLN A 102 9.79 -7.71 -7.43
C GLN A 102 10.26 -7.28 -8.83
N GLU A 103 9.33 -7.13 -9.77
CA GLU A 103 9.66 -6.67 -11.11
C GLU A 103 10.19 -5.24 -11.09
N PHE A 104 9.66 -4.37 -10.23
CA PHE A 104 10.22 -3.04 -9.97
C PHE A 104 11.65 -3.06 -9.47
N ILE A 105 11.98 -3.92 -8.50
CA ILE A 105 13.37 -4.07 -8.04
C ILE A 105 14.29 -4.50 -9.18
N ARG A 106 13.79 -5.27 -10.15
CA ARG A 106 14.59 -5.79 -11.27
C ARG A 106 14.73 -4.81 -12.44
N ARG A 107 13.68 -4.05 -12.76
CA ARG A 107 13.60 -3.22 -13.97
C ARG A 107 13.51 -1.71 -13.68
N GLY A 108 13.39 -1.32 -12.43
CA GLY A 108 13.24 0.07 -12.02
C GLY A 108 11.95 0.72 -12.53
N LEU A 109 12.03 2.02 -12.85
CA LEU A 109 10.86 2.84 -13.22
C LEU A 109 10.09 2.29 -14.44
N ALA A 110 10.75 1.54 -15.32
CA ALA A 110 10.16 1.01 -16.54
C ALA A 110 9.08 -0.05 -16.30
N SER A 111 9.09 -0.73 -15.15
CA SER A 111 8.07 -1.72 -14.79
C SER A 111 7.00 -1.18 -13.86
N LEU A 112 7.00 0.11 -13.54
CA LEU A 112 5.94 0.70 -12.75
C LEU A 112 4.64 0.73 -13.54
N GLU A 113 3.70 -0.11 -13.14
CA GLU A 113 2.34 -0.06 -13.65
C GLU A 113 1.58 1.17 -13.15
N MET A 114 1.98 1.71 -11.99
CA MET A 114 1.33 2.83 -11.33
C MET A 114 2.33 3.94 -11.04
N LYS A 115 1.92 5.19 -11.30
CA LYS A 115 2.78 6.34 -11.06
C LYS A 115 2.87 6.61 -9.54
N PRO A 116 4.08 6.85 -9.01
CA PRO A 116 4.23 7.35 -7.65
C PRO A 116 3.56 8.71 -7.50
N LEU A 117 3.09 9.02 -6.29
CA LEU A 117 2.37 10.26 -6.01
C LEU A 117 2.96 10.98 -4.82
N TYR A 118 2.96 12.31 -4.89
CA TYR A 118 3.19 13.11 -3.70
C TYR A 118 1.86 13.37 -3.01
N VAL A 119 1.78 13.08 -1.72
CA VAL A 119 0.60 13.32 -0.89
C VAL A 119 1.02 14.21 0.28
N THR A 120 0.32 15.32 0.46
CA THR A 120 0.61 16.31 1.50
C THR A 120 0.10 15.89 2.87
N THR A 121 0.66 16.44 3.94
CA THR A 121 0.12 16.26 5.30
C THR A 121 -1.31 16.79 5.39
N LYS A 122 -1.62 17.91 4.74
CA LYS A 122 -2.98 18.45 4.66
C LYS A 122 -3.93 17.47 3.98
N GLU A 123 -3.56 16.85 2.87
CA GLU A 123 -4.38 15.82 2.23
C GLU A 123 -4.54 14.60 3.12
N MET A 124 -3.51 14.19 3.88
CA MET A 124 -3.59 13.12 4.89
C MET A 124 -4.46 13.49 6.12
N GLU A 125 -4.47 14.75 6.52
CA GLU A 125 -5.22 15.28 7.67
C GLU A 125 -6.68 15.55 7.31
N VAL A 126 -6.93 16.20 6.17
CA VAL A 126 -8.26 16.48 5.60
C VAL A 126 -8.97 15.18 5.25
N SER A 127 -8.23 14.18 4.77
CA SER A 127 -8.76 12.83 4.57
C SER A 127 -9.11 12.11 5.87
N LYS A 128 -8.69 12.63 7.04
CA LYS A 128 -8.94 11.99 8.34
C LYS A 128 -8.62 10.50 8.28
N ILE A 129 -7.54 10.11 7.59
CA ILE A 129 -7.05 8.73 7.64
C ILE A 129 -6.69 8.47 9.10
N HIS A 130 -7.10 7.34 9.66
CA HIS A 130 -6.70 6.96 11.02
C HIS A 130 -6.28 5.49 11.01
N GLY A 131 -5.09 5.21 11.55
CA GLY A 131 -4.51 3.86 11.60
C GLY A 131 -3.04 3.92 12.02
N ARG A 132 -2.51 2.81 12.57
CA ARG A 132 -1.13 2.74 13.10
C ARG A 132 -0.05 3.12 12.09
N VAL A 133 -0.27 2.85 10.80
CA VAL A 133 0.69 3.19 9.73
C VAL A 133 0.65 4.67 9.39
N LEU A 134 -0.54 5.27 9.31
CA LEU A 134 -0.67 6.69 8.98
C LEU A 134 -0.19 7.60 10.12
N GLY A 135 -0.48 7.27 11.39
CA GLY A 135 0.03 8.07 12.50
C GLY A 135 1.56 8.20 12.47
N LYS A 136 2.26 7.11 12.14
CA LYS A 136 3.72 7.11 11.92
C LYS A 136 4.13 7.89 10.66
N LEU A 137 3.33 7.84 9.60
CA LEU A 137 3.61 8.54 8.35
C LEU A 137 3.46 10.06 8.50
N VAL A 138 2.39 10.53 9.16
CA VAL A 138 2.16 11.94 9.46
C VAL A 138 3.25 12.48 10.38
N ASP A 139 3.60 11.74 11.44
CA ASP A 139 4.73 12.08 12.32
C ASP A 139 6.06 12.12 11.55
N ALA A 140 6.28 11.21 10.60
CA ALA A 140 7.47 11.29 9.75
C ALA A 140 7.46 12.53 8.85
N CYS A 141 6.30 12.89 8.29
CA CYS A 141 6.14 14.06 7.43
C CYS A 141 6.32 15.38 8.20
N SER A 142 6.02 15.42 9.50
CA SER A 142 6.24 16.61 10.32
C SER A 142 7.71 16.82 10.70
N ARG A 143 8.51 15.74 10.76
CA ARG A 143 9.89 15.77 11.27
C ARG A 143 10.99 15.81 10.22
N TYR A 144 10.76 15.34 9.00
CA TYR A 144 11.82 15.33 7.97
C TYR A 144 12.29 16.75 7.60
N GLU A 145 13.50 16.86 7.07
CA GLU A 145 14.06 18.12 6.60
C GLU A 145 13.97 18.18 5.07
N PRO A 146 13.07 18.98 4.47
CA PRO A 146 12.76 18.91 3.04
C PRO A 146 13.91 19.26 2.09
N GLU A 147 14.98 19.88 2.60
CA GLU A 147 16.21 20.17 1.84
C GLU A 147 17.22 19.00 1.86
N VAL A 148 17.07 18.06 2.81
CA VAL A 148 18.02 16.97 3.06
C VAL A 148 17.42 15.60 2.76
N ASP A 149 16.18 15.36 3.14
CA ASP A 149 15.47 14.11 2.96
C ASP A 149 14.00 14.29 2.58
N PHE A 150 13.37 13.17 2.24
CA PHE A 150 11.94 13.05 2.03
C PHE A 150 11.42 11.73 2.58
N VAL A 151 10.13 11.67 2.82
CA VAL A 151 9.45 10.45 3.29
C VAL A 151 8.95 9.65 2.08
N LEU A 152 9.32 8.36 2.01
CA LEU A 152 8.80 7.40 1.06
C LEU A 152 7.88 6.41 1.78
N ASN A 153 6.65 6.26 1.29
CA ASN A 153 5.71 5.22 1.68
C ASN A 153 5.59 4.18 0.55
N VAL A 154 5.81 2.91 0.86
CA VAL A 154 5.64 1.80 -0.08
C VAL A 154 4.53 0.90 0.43
N GLY A 155 3.50 0.67 -0.38
CA GLY A 155 2.44 -0.28 -0.12
C GLY A 155 2.41 -1.39 -1.16
N VAL A 156 2.22 -2.63 -0.71
CA VAL A 156 2.00 -3.77 -1.60
C VAL A 156 0.65 -4.39 -1.23
N GLY A 157 -0.24 -4.48 -2.21
CA GLY A 157 -1.51 -5.18 -2.10
C GLY A 157 -1.32 -6.69 -1.95
N GLY A 158 -2.26 -7.35 -1.29
CA GLY A 158 -2.34 -8.80 -1.26
C GLY A 158 -2.92 -9.33 -2.58
N ASP A 159 -2.43 -10.48 -3.01
CA ASP A 159 -2.99 -11.22 -4.15
C ASP A 159 -4.53 -11.30 -3.95
N ILE A 160 -5.31 -10.73 -4.89
CA ILE A 160 -6.77 -10.90 -4.95
C ILE A 160 -7.05 -12.34 -5.40
N VAL A 161 -6.66 -13.33 -4.60
CA VAL A 161 -7.12 -14.70 -4.79
C VAL A 161 -8.22 -14.88 -3.77
N HIS A 162 -9.46 -14.84 -4.27
CA HIS A 162 -10.69 -15.30 -3.60
C HIS A 162 -10.50 -15.59 -2.11
N TYR A 163 -10.66 -14.57 -1.27
CA TYR A 163 -10.93 -14.82 0.14
C TYR A 163 -12.24 -15.58 0.19
N ASP A 164 -12.15 -16.89 0.45
CA ASP A 164 -13.30 -17.63 0.94
C ASP A 164 -13.74 -16.91 2.22
N TYR A 165 -14.96 -16.38 2.17
CA TYR A 165 -15.49 -15.38 3.12
C TYR A 165 -15.73 -15.94 4.53
N SER A 166 -15.24 -17.14 4.81
CA SER A 166 -15.54 -17.96 5.98
C SER A 166 -14.48 -17.89 7.10
N LEU A 167 -13.34 -17.23 6.91
CA LEU A 167 -12.31 -17.11 7.95
C LEU A 167 -11.90 -15.64 8.20
N ALA A 168 -12.64 -15.00 9.11
CA ALA A 168 -12.34 -13.69 9.63
C ALA A 168 -10.96 -13.65 10.32
N SER A 169 -9.99 -12.95 9.71
CA SER A 169 -8.82 -12.44 10.42
C SER A 169 -8.35 -11.11 9.83
N HIS A 170 -8.98 -10.03 10.33
CA HIS A 170 -8.45 -8.72 10.72
C HIS A 170 -7.15 -8.10 10.12
N ARG A 171 -6.63 -8.50 8.96
CA ARG A 171 -5.48 -7.82 8.33
C ARG A 171 -5.93 -6.92 7.19
N SER A 172 -5.48 -5.67 7.20
CA SER A 172 -5.66 -4.78 6.04
C SER A 172 -5.08 -5.48 4.81
N PRO A 173 -5.76 -5.41 3.64
CA PRO A 173 -5.31 -6.11 2.43
C PRO A 173 -3.98 -5.57 1.88
N ILE A 174 -3.46 -4.48 2.44
CA ILE A 174 -2.22 -3.82 2.01
C ILE A 174 -1.27 -3.74 3.20
N ILE A 175 -0.03 -4.17 2.98
CA ILE A 175 1.06 -4.00 3.94
C ILE A 175 1.95 -2.87 3.45
N GLN A 176 2.23 -1.93 4.34
CA GLN A 176 2.97 -0.72 4.01
C GLN A 176 4.24 -0.59 4.85
N TRP A 177 5.23 0.12 4.28
CA TRP A 177 6.47 0.49 4.94
C TRP A 177 6.77 1.96 4.66
N CYS A 178 7.26 2.68 5.67
CA CYS A 178 7.63 4.09 5.57
C CYS A 178 9.13 4.24 5.90
N ALA A 179 9.84 5.07 5.15
CA ALA A 179 11.25 5.36 5.38
C ALA A 179 11.62 6.79 4.97
N TYR A 180 12.66 7.33 5.60
CA TYR A 180 13.32 8.56 5.17
C TYR A 180 14.39 8.21 4.14
N LEU A 181 14.38 8.90 3.00
CA LEU A 181 15.41 8.79 1.97
C LEU A 181 16.10 10.14 1.82
N LYS A 182 17.42 10.14 1.71
CA LYS A 182 18.19 11.35 1.44
C LYS A 182 17.91 11.82 0.02
N LEU A 183 17.71 13.13 -0.13
CA LEU A 183 17.60 13.73 -1.45
C LEU A 183 18.92 13.61 -2.19
N ARG A 184 18.84 13.23 -3.46
CA ARG A 184 19.99 13.32 -4.35
C ARG A 184 20.38 14.80 -4.48
N LYS A 185 21.64 15.18 -4.29
CA LYS A 185 22.06 16.58 -4.53
C LYS A 185 21.77 16.93 -5.99
N VAL A 186 21.14 18.09 -6.21
CA VAL A 186 20.98 18.63 -7.56
C VAL A 186 22.37 19.10 -7.94
N ASN A 187 23.10 18.27 -8.67
CA ASN A 187 24.22 18.79 -9.41
C ASN A 187 23.62 19.77 -10.43
N SER A 188 24.14 21.00 -10.47
CA SER A 188 23.81 21.99 -11.52
C SER A 188 24.31 21.48 -12.88
N PHE A 189 23.72 20.41 -13.40
CA PHE A 189 23.90 19.97 -14.77
C PHE A 189 22.75 20.51 -15.59
N ARG A 190 23.09 21.58 -16.30
CA ARG A 190 22.55 22.08 -17.57
C ARG A 190 21.08 21.78 -17.87
N ASN A 191 20.32 22.87 -17.99
CA ASN A 191 19.13 23.04 -18.82
C ASN A 191 18.98 21.96 -19.90
N ASN A 192 18.38 20.83 -19.55
CA ASN A 192 17.68 20.05 -20.55
C ASN A 192 16.21 20.46 -20.40
N LYS A 193 15.80 21.41 -21.26
CA LYS A 193 14.40 21.83 -21.47
C LYS A 193 13.57 20.67 -22.08
N GLN A 194 13.71 19.46 -21.55
CA GLN A 194 12.98 18.25 -21.93
C GLN A 194 12.13 17.69 -20.79
N ALA A 195 11.99 18.41 -19.67
CA ALA A 195 11.03 18.07 -18.61
C ALA A 195 9.81 19.01 -18.56
N LEU A 196 9.59 19.79 -19.62
CA LEU A 196 8.40 20.61 -19.87
C LEU A 196 7.65 19.96 -21.04
N GLY A 197 6.80 18.99 -20.72
CA GLY A 197 5.91 18.36 -21.70
C GLY A 197 5.82 16.87 -21.47
N ASP A 198 5.05 16.45 -20.46
CA ASP A 198 4.73 15.04 -20.32
C ASP A 198 3.24 14.75 -20.20
N SER A 199 2.50 15.34 -21.13
CA SER A 199 1.16 14.88 -21.48
C SER A 199 1.18 13.52 -22.19
N ARG A 200 2.35 13.04 -22.65
CA ARG A 200 2.51 11.75 -23.37
C ARG A 200 2.91 10.57 -22.47
N GLU A 201 3.74 10.72 -21.42
CA GLU A 201 3.99 9.64 -20.45
C GLU A 201 2.80 9.34 -19.54
N ASN A 202 1.88 10.29 -19.34
CA ASN A 202 0.71 10.12 -18.49
C ASN A 202 -0.23 8.98 -18.95
N SER A 203 -0.11 8.49 -20.19
CA SER A 203 -0.91 7.39 -20.75
C SER A 203 -0.43 5.99 -20.31
N ARG A 204 0.84 5.84 -19.91
CA ARG A 204 1.44 4.53 -19.58
C ARG A 204 1.13 4.02 -18.17
N TYR A 205 0.82 4.91 -17.24
CA TYR A 205 0.60 4.57 -15.84
C TYR A 205 -0.89 4.42 -15.49
N GLY A 206 -1.22 3.51 -14.58
CA GLY A 206 -2.54 3.40 -13.96
C GLY A 206 -2.97 4.72 -13.33
N THR A 207 -4.26 5.05 -13.47
CA THR A 207 -4.80 6.32 -12.96
C THR A 207 -4.88 6.32 -11.44
N THR A 208 -4.98 7.50 -10.81
CA THR A 208 -5.36 7.60 -9.39
C THR A 208 -6.73 8.24 -9.30
N LEU A 209 -7.60 7.65 -8.49
CA LEU A 209 -8.97 8.10 -8.25
C LEU A 209 -9.12 8.51 -6.79
N ILE A 210 -9.21 9.82 -6.54
CA ILE A 210 -9.50 10.37 -5.22
C ILE A 210 -11.01 10.59 -5.13
N LEU A 211 -11.66 9.94 -4.16
CA LEU A 211 -13.11 10.01 -3.92
C LEU A 211 -13.35 10.63 -2.55
N THR A 212 -13.74 11.90 -2.54
CA THR A 212 -14.05 12.65 -1.31
C THR A 212 -15.56 12.83 -1.14
N GLY A 213 -16.07 12.60 0.06
CA GLY A 213 -17.43 12.95 0.45
C GLY A 213 -17.68 14.46 0.44
N VAL A 214 -18.82 14.88 -0.09
CA VAL A 214 -19.24 16.29 -0.09
C VAL A 214 -19.80 16.66 1.30
N PRO A 215 -19.41 17.80 1.91
CA PRO A 215 -19.99 18.24 3.18
C PRO A 215 -21.46 18.64 3.00
N GLY A 216 -22.33 18.12 3.88
CA GLY A 216 -23.77 18.41 3.86
C GLY A 216 -24.15 19.64 4.69
N VAL A 217 -25.26 20.28 4.32
CA VAL A 217 -25.88 21.41 5.05
C VAL A 217 -26.65 20.93 6.29
N ALA A 218 -26.84 21.81 7.27
CA ALA A 218 -27.12 21.47 8.68
C ALA A 218 -28.47 20.76 8.96
N GLY A 219 -28.40 19.67 9.73
CA GLY A 219 -29.52 18.87 10.27
C GLY A 219 -29.12 17.39 10.43
N GLU A 220 -29.48 16.70 11.51
CA GLU A 220 -29.02 15.31 11.74
C GLU A 220 -29.59 14.31 10.71
N ARG A 221 -30.85 14.52 10.29
CA ARG A 221 -31.48 13.78 9.19
C ARG A 221 -30.80 14.06 7.84
N ASP A 222 -30.40 15.30 7.59
CA ASP A 222 -29.71 15.71 6.36
C ASP A 222 -28.27 15.20 6.32
N ARG A 223 -27.61 15.05 7.48
CA ARG A 223 -26.30 14.41 7.59
C ARG A 223 -26.36 12.94 7.18
N ARG A 224 -27.30 12.15 7.70
CA ARG A 224 -27.44 10.73 7.31
C ARG A 224 -27.73 10.60 5.81
N ARG A 225 -28.61 11.45 5.27
CA ARG A 225 -28.91 11.50 3.84
C ARG A 225 -27.68 11.85 3.01
N THR A 226 -26.91 12.85 3.42
CA THR A 226 -25.65 13.25 2.77
C THR A 226 -24.62 12.12 2.77
N ARG A 227 -24.44 11.42 3.91
CA ARG A 227 -23.56 10.25 4.00
C ARG A 227 -23.99 9.14 3.04
N GLY A 228 -25.30 8.88 2.94
CA GLY A 228 -25.86 7.93 1.97
C GLY A 228 -25.58 8.31 0.51
N ILE A 229 -25.70 9.59 0.16
CA ILE A 229 -25.36 10.10 -1.18
C ILE A 229 -23.86 9.93 -1.48
N ASN A 230 -23.00 10.27 -0.53
CA ASN A 230 -21.55 10.08 -0.66
C ASN A 230 -21.20 8.61 -0.88
N PHE A 231 -21.81 7.70 -0.13
CA PHE A 231 -21.63 6.26 -0.32
C PHE A 231 -22.07 5.79 -1.70
N MET A 232 -23.25 6.20 -2.18
CA MET A 232 -23.72 5.87 -3.52
C MET A 232 -22.79 6.42 -4.61
N ASN A 233 -22.26 7.63 -4.44
CA ASN A 233 -21.30 8.23 -5.38
C ASN A 233 -20.00 7.44 -5.45
N VAL A 234 -19.46 7.02 -4.31
CA VAL A 234 -18.29 6.15 -4.24
C VAL A 234 -18.56 4.83 -4.98
N GLN A 235 -19.68 4.17 -4.66
CA GLN A 235 -20.05 2.92 -5.31
C GLN A 235 -20.24 3.08 -6.81
N ARG A 236 -20.86 4.17 -7.26
CA ARG A 236 -21.09 4.46 -8.68
C ARG A 236 -19.78 4.66 -9.43
N LYS A 237 -18.90 5.55 -8.97
CA LYS A 237 -17.60 5.83 -9.62
C LYS A 237 -16.70 4.59 -9.69
N LEU A 238 -16.77 3.72 -8.69
CA LEU A 238 -16.06 2.44 -8.72
C LEU A 238 -16.72 1.43 -9.67
N ARG A 239 -18.06 1.35 -9.68
CA ARG A 239 -18.81 0.47 -10.58
C ARG A 239 -18.68 0.86 -12.06
N GLU A 240 -18.52 2.14 -12.36
CA GLU A 240 -18.17 2.65 -13.70
C GLU A 240 -16.85 2.07 -14.22
N ARG A 241 -15.98 1.58 -13.32
CA ARG A 241 -14.74 0.86 -13.62
C ARG A 241 -14.85 -0.64 -13.34
N GLY A 242 -16.07 -1.12 -13.12
CA GLY A 242 -16.43 -2.50 -12.77
C GLY A 242 -15.89 -3.00 -11.42
N VAL A 243 -15.61 -2.07 -10.51
CA VAL A 243 -15.19 -2.37 -9.13
C VAL A 243 -16.42 -2.42 -8.23
N THR A 244 -16.68 -3.57 -7.62
CA THR A 244 -17.76 -3.73 -6.64
C THR A 244 -17.20 -3.83 -5.23
N LEU A 245 -17.30 -2.74 -4.45
CA LEU A 245 -16.80 -2.66 -3.08
C LEU A 245 -17.28 -3.80 -2.18
N ARG A 246 -18.56 -4.17 -2.26
CA ARG A 246 -19.15 -5.22 -1.39
C ARG A 246 -18.42 -6.57 -1.51
N HIS A 247 -17.93 -6.89 -2.70
CA HIS A 247 -17.28 -8.16 -2.99
C HIS A 247 -15.76 -8.04 -2.95
N GLN A 248 -15.22 -6.99 -3.59
CA GLN A 248 -13.77 -6.84 -3.74
C GLN A 248 -13.11 -6.21 -2.51
N PHE A 249 -13.84 -5.39 -1.75
CA PHE A 249 -13.35 -4.67 -0.58
C PHE A 249 -14.39 -4.67 0.56
N PRO A 250 -14.81 -5.85 1.06
CA PRO A 250 -15.92 -5.97 2.01
C PRO A 250 -15.69 -5.21 3.31
N ARG A 251 -14.43 -5.06 3.75
CA ARG A 251 -14.07 -4.24 4.91
C ARG A 251 -14.40 -2.77 4.70
N VAL A 252 -13.94 -2.21 3.58
CA VAL A 252 -14.18 -0.82 3.17
C VAL A 252 -15.68 -0.59 3.03
N TYR A 253 -16.37 -1.54 2.40
CA TYR A 253 -17.83 -1.50 2.27
C TYR A 253 -18.52 -1.48 3.63
N ALA A 254 -18.14 -2.36 4.55
CA ALA A 254 -18.72 -2.40 5.90
C ALA A 254 -18.42 -1.12 6.69
N ALA A 255 -17.21 -0.55 6.56
CA ALA A 255 -16.84 0.71 7.17
C ALA A 255 -17.67 1.88 6.60
N LEU A 256 -17.91 1.90 5.28
CA LEU A 256 -18.80 2.89 4.66
C LEU A 256 -20.26 2.71 5.10
N VAL A 257 -20.75 1.48 5.25
CA VAL A 257 -22.10 1.20 5.77
C VAL A 257 -22.24 1.71 7.21
N LYS A 258 -21.25 1.44 8.07
CA LYS A 258 -21.22 1.98 9.45
C LYS A 258 -21.19 3.50 9.46
N TYR A 259 -20.38 4.13 8.61
CA TYR A 259 -20.38 5.59 8.46
C TYR A 259 -21.77 6.14 8.12
N VAL A 260 -22.48 5.51 7.19
CA VAL A 260 -23.84 5.94 6.82
C VAL A 260 -24.82 5.74 7.97
N SER A 261 -24.81 4.56 8.61
CA SER A 261 -25.78 4.17 9.65
C SER A 261 -25.56 4.87 10.98
N ASP A 262 -24.33 4.80 11.50
CA ASP A 262 -24.00 5.16 12.88
C ASP A 262 -23.45 6.59 12.97
N GLY A 263 -23.09 7.20 11.84
CA GLY A 263 -22.48 8.54 11.81
C GLY A 263 -21.02 8.56 12.28
N ASP A 264 -20.47 7.38 12.59
CA ASP A 264 -19.06 7.16 12.93
C ASP A 264 -18.14 7.66 11.83
N ARG A 265 -17.00 8.26 12.18
CA ARG A 265 -16.03 8.75 11.19
C ARG A 265 -15.53 7.61 10.30
N PHE A 266 -15.65 7.76 8.98
CA PHE A 266 -15.00 6.87 8.04
C PHE A 266 -13.48 7.13 8.05
N PRO A 267 -12.62 6.17 8.41
CA PRO A 267 -11.19 6.31 8.26
C PRO A 267 -10.87 6.22 6.77
N ALA A 268 -10.24 7.23 6.20
CA ALA A 268 -9.93 7.17 4.79
C ALA A 268 -9.06 5.95 4.46
N GLU A 269 -9.44 5.26 3.39
CA GLU A 269 -8.83 4.00 2.98
C GLU A 269 -8.24 4.16 1.59
N ILE A 270 -6.96 3.79 1.46
CA ILE A 270 -6.34 3.62 0.14
C ILE A 270 -6.55 2.17 -0.26
N ILE A 271 -7.21 1.97 -1.38
CA ILE A 271 -7.40 0.67 -2.02
C ILE A 271 -6.78 0.67 -3.41
N TYR A 272 -6.51 -0.52 -3.95
CA TYR A 272 -5.93 -0.69 -5.28
C TYR A 272 -6.86 -1.55 -6.15
N PRO A 273 -7.95 -1.00 -6.68
CA PRO A 273 -8.87 -1.78 -7.48
C PRO A 273 -8.32 -2.04 -8.88
N VAL A 274 -8.79 -3.13 -9.48
CA VAL A 274 -8.58 -3.42 -10.90
C VAL A 274 -9.78 -2.86 -11.65
N ASP A 275 -9.56 -1.93 -12.57
CA ASP A 275 -10.57 -1.54 -13.55
C ASP A 275 -10.86 -2.76 -14.44
N THR A 276 -12.05 -3.33 -14.34
CA THR A 276 -12.38 -4.56 -15.07
C THR A 276 -12.63 -4.32 -16.54
N ILE A 277 -12.87 -3.06 -16.94
CA ILE A 277 -13.09 -2.62 -18.33
C ILE A 277 -11.75 -2.52 -19.03
N HIS A 278 -10.81 -1.78 -18.44
CA HIS A 278 -9.48 -1.55 -19.03
C HIS A 278 -8.43 -2.58 -18.61
N LYS A 279 -8.77 -3.48 -17.67
CA LYS A 279 -7.86 -4.44 -17.03
C LYS A 279 -6.62 -3.76 -16.42
N LYS A 280 -6.78 -2.55 -15.89
CA LYS A 280 -5.69 -1.75 -15.30
C LYS A 280 -5.93 -1.49 -13.82
N LEU A 281 -4.89 -1.69 -13.01
CA LEU A 281 -4.90 -1.30 -11.61
C LEU A 281 -4.86 0.22 -11.46
N PHE A 282 -5.56 0.73 -10.47
CA PHE A 282 -5.55 2.15 -10.13
C PHE A 282 -5.53 2.34 -8.62
N MET A 283 -4.90 3.41 -8.13
CA MET A 283 -4.95 3.73 -6.71
C MET A 283 -6.27 4.45 -6.48
N CYS A 284 -7.08 3.99 -5.54
CA CYS A 284 -8.27 4.70 -5.12
C CYS A 284 -8.13 5.13 -3.67
N VAL A 285 -8.23 6.44 -3.43
CA VAL A 285 -8.25 7.02 -2.09
C VAL A 285 -9.69 7.36 -1.78
N LEU A 286 -10.27 6.70 -0.77
CA LEU A 286 -11.64 6.91 -0.31
C LEU A 286 -11.61 7.79 0.94
N MET A 287 -12.31 8.93 0.90
CA MET A 287 -12.29 9.99 1.91
C MET A 287 -13.69 10.53 2.22
#